data_AF-A0A6C0CE27-F1
#
_entry.id   AF-A0A6C0CE27-F1
#
_cell.length_a   1.000
_cell.length_b   1.000
_cell.length_c   1.000
_cell.angle_alpha   90.00
_cell.angle_beta   90.00
_cell.angle_gamma   90.00
#
_symmetry.space_group_name_H-M   'P 1'
#
loop_
_entity.id
_entity.type
_entity.pdbx_description
1 polymer ?
#
loop_
_entity_poly.entity_id
_entity_poly.type
_entity_poly.pdbx_seq_one_letter_code
_entity_poly.pdbx_strand_id
1 'polypeptide(L)'
;MNTCPICLQKIKLKKTLPCSHKYCNKCIKEWLRNNDSCPVCRCKPNHRYNTRLNNFNKNEKKILNNIKSLINLYEWTFLTNTEKVNVFNNLIKSIYENKILLKNKKLKKVTMDKIQHLKDNNEFIGFYWSQLIY
;
A
#
# COMPACT_ATOMS: atom_id res chain seq x y z
N MET A 1 34.99 -1.19 3.99
CA MET A 1 35.37 -2.62 3.88
C MET A 1 34.43 -3.34 2.92
N ASN A 2 34.96 -3.97 1.86
CA ASN A 2 34.22 -4.76 0.87
C ASN A 2 34.50 -6.26 1.00
N THR A 3 34.88 -6.70 2.19
CA THR A 3 35.23 -8.09 2.51
C THR A 3 34.03 -8.76 3.17
N CYS A 4 33.71 -9.98 2.75
CA CYS A 4 32.60 -10.75 3.31
C CYS A 4 33.02 -11.37 4.65
N PRO A 5 32.28 -11.18 5.75
CA PRO A 5 32.63 -11.77 7.04
C PRO A 5 32.52 -13.30 7.09
N ILE A 6 31.86 -13.93 6.12
CA ILE A 6 31.65 -15.39 6.08
C ILE A 6 32.79 -16.09 5.36
N CYS A 7 33.16 -15.62 4.15
CA CYS A 7 34.21 -16.24 3.35
C CYS A 7 35.54 -15.50 3.37
N LEU A 8 35.63 -14.35 4.06
CA LEU A 8 36.81 -13.48 4.16
C LEU A 8 37.35 -12.97 2.81
N GLN A 9 36.61 -13.16 1.71
CA GLN A 9 36.95 -12.69 0.38
C GLN A 9 36.20 -11.40 0.01
N LYS A 10 36.59 -10.77 -1.09
CA LYS A 10 35.85 -9.64 -1.67
C LYS A 10 34.40 -10.04 -1.96
N ILE A 11 33.45 -9.19 -1.57
CA ILE A 11 32.02 -9.46 -1.71
C ILE A 11 31.64 -9.63 -3.20
N LYS A 12 31.16 -10.82 -3.56
CA LYS A 12 30.59 -11.15 -4.87
C LYS A 12 29.07 -11.19 -4.77
N LEU A 13 28.37 -10.48 -5.69
CA LEU A 13 26.91 -10.32 -5.67
C LEU A 13 26.43 -9.86 -4.28
N LYS A 14 26.70 -8.59 -3.95
CA LYS A 14 26.46 -8.03 -2.62
C LYS A 14 25.00 -8.21 -2.19
N LYS A 15 24.82 -8.80 -1.00
CA LYS A 15 23.55 -8.84 -0.28
C LYS A 15 23.73 -8.13 1.05
N THR A 16 22.84 -7.18 1.33
CA THR A 16 22.83 -6.41 2.59
C THR A 16 21.65 -6.88 3.43
N LEU A 17 21.89 -7.22 4.69
CA LEU A 17 20.82 -7.54 5.65
C LEU A 17 20.17 -6.25 6.20
N PRO A 18 18.98 -6.32 6.83
CA PRO A 18 18.33 -5.15 7.45
C PRO A 18 19.18 -4.44 8.52
N CYS A 19 20.09 -5.15 9.17
CA CYS A 19 21.08 -4.61 10.12
C CYS A 19 22.29 -3.94 9.42
N SER A 20 22.22 -3.66 8.11
CA SER A 20 23.24 -3.01 7.29
C SER A 20 24.56 -3.77 7.07
N HIS A 21 24.70 -4.98 7.61
CA HIS A 21 25.84 -5.85 7.33
C HIS A 21 25.80 -6.44 5.92
N LYS A 22 26.96 -6.54 5.27
CA LYS A 22 27.12 -6.88 3.85
C LYS A 22 27.84 -8.21 3.69
N TYR A 23 27.32 -9.05 2.80
CA TYR A 23 27.83 -10.40 2.51
C TYR A 23 27.78 -10.71 1.02
N CYS A 24 28.45 -11.78 0.61
CA CYS A 24 28.16 -12.41 -0.68
C CYS A 24 26.76 -13.03 -0.65
N ASN A 25 26.00 -12.93 -1.75
CA ASN A 25 24.65 -13.50 -1.85
C ASN A 25 24.65 -15.01 -1.55
N LYS A 26 25.63 -15.76 -2.07
CA LYS A 26 25.77 -17.20 -1.82
C LYS A 26 26.03 -17.49 -0.34
N CYS A 27 27.01 -16.81 0.26
CA CYS A 27 27.40 -17.02 1.66
C CYS A 27 26.25 -16.75 2.63
N ILE A 28 25.53 -15.63 2.48
CA ILE A 28 24.42 -15.34 3.39
C ILE A 28 23.22 -16.26 3.14
N LYS A 29 23.00 -16.70 1.90
CA LYS A 29 21.94 -17.66 1.59
C LYS A 29 22.21 -19.02 2.23
N GLU A 30 23.45 -19.50 2.20
CA GLU A 30 23.86 -20.75 2.87
C GLU A 30 23.75 -20.64 4.38
N TRP A 31 24.24 -19.54 4.97
CA TRP A 31 24.12 -19.29 6.42
C TRP A 31 22.66 -19.34 6.88
N LEU A 32 21.76 -18.69 6.15
CA LEU A 32 20.33 -18.61 6.47
C LEU A 32 19.55 -19.92 6.27
N ARG A 33 20.18 -20.98 5.75
CA ARG A 33 19.55 -22.32 5.73
C ARG A 33 19.58 -22.98 7.10
N ASN A 34 20.63 -22.69 7.88
CA ASN A 34 20.89 -23.34 9.17
C ASN A 34 20.77 -22.38 10.36
N ASN A 35 20.77 -21.06 10.12
CA ASN A 35 20.70 -20.03 11.14
C ASN A 35 19.63 -18.98 10.78
N ASP A 36 19.02 -18.35 11.78
CA ASP A 36 18.01 -17.31 11.61
C ASP A 36 18.51 -15.89 11.97
N SER A 37 19.82 -15.68 12.00
CA SER A 37 20.44 -14.45 12.53
C SER A 37 21.61 -13.95 11.69
N CYS A 38 21.93 -12.66 11.83
CA CYS A 38 23.10 -12.03 11.22
C CYS A 38 24.41 -12.59 11.82
N PRO A 39 25.40 -13.04 11.03
CA PRO A 39 26.68 -13.54 11.54
C PRO A 39 27.48 -12.55 12.39
N VAL A 40 27.29 -11.24 12.18
CA VAL A 40 28.06 -10.18 12.86
C VAL A 40 27.36 -9.69 14.12
N CYS A 41 26.09 -9.32 14.01
CA CYS A 41 25.36 -8.68 15.11
C CYS A 41 24.28 -9.56 15.73
N ARG A 42 24.10 -10.79 15.24
CA ARG A 42 23.08 -11.76 15.70
C ARG A 42 21.62 -11.27 15.61
N CYS A 43 21.37 -10.10 15.01
CA CYS A 43 20.01 -9.65 14.72
C CYS A 43 19.33 -10.59 13.73
N LYS A 44 18.09 -10.98 14.01
CA LYS A 44 17.30 -11.79 13.08
C LYS A 44 17.00 -10.96 11.81
N PRO A 45 17.30 -11.46 10.60
CA PRO A 45 16.93 -10.78 9.37
C PRO A 45 15.40 -10.79 9.15
N ASN A 46 14.67 -11.60 9.93
CA ASN A 46 13.22 -11.61 10.05
C ASN A 46 12.64 -10.48 10.92
N HIS A 47 13.48 -9.55 11.41
CA HIS A 47 12.96 -8.26 11.84
C HIS A 47 12.46 -7.53 10.59
N ARG A 48 11.16 -7.70 10.36
CA ARG A 48 10.38 -7.35 9.18
C ARG A 48 10.95 -6.12 8.46
N TYR A 49 11.48 -6.39 7.28
CA TYR A 49 11.86 -5.42 6.26
C TYR A 49 11.03 -4.12 6.35
N ASN A 50 11.73 -3.00 6.54
CA ASN A 50 11.27 -1.68 6.14
C ASN A 50 10.00 -1.20 6.88
N THR A 51 10.13 -0.76 8.13
CA THR A 51 9.04 -0.13 8.91
C THR A 51 8.31 0.96 8.14
N ARG A 52 9.00 1.69 7.24
CA ARG A 52 8.37 2.66 6.33
C ARG A 52 7.49 2.02 5.26
N LEU A 53 7.95 0.95 4.60
CA LEU A 53 7.16 0.25 3.58
C LEU A 53 6.00 -0.54 4.21
N ASN A 54 6.22 -1.14 5.38
CA ASN A 54 5.16 -1.83 6.13
C ASN A 54 4.13 -0.85 6.70
N ASN A 55 4.53 0.34 7.18
CA ASN A 55 3.59 1.39 7.57
C ASN A 55 2.83 1.94 6.37
N PHE A 56 3.52 2.14 5.23
CA PHE A 56 2.86 2.55 3.98
C PHE A 56 1.83 1.51 3.53
N ASN A 57 2.20 0.22 3.47
CA ASN A 57 1.32 -0.86 3.08
C ASN A 57 0.18 -1.10 4.08
N LYS A 58 0.41 -0.91 5.39
CA LYS A 58 -0.62 -0.99 6.44
C LYS A 58 -1.60 0.17 6.33
N ASN A 59 -1.10 1.38 6.06
CA ASN A 59 -1.92 2.56 5.81
C ASN A 59 -2.71 2.42 4.49
N GLU A 60 -2.09 1.93 3.42
CA GLU A 60 -2.74 1.64 2.14
C GLU A 60 -3.88 0.65 2.32
N LYS A 61 -3.65 -0.48 3.01
CA LYS A 61 -4.71 -1.46 3.32
C LYS A 61 -5.83 -0.85 4.17
N LYS A 62 -5.49 -0.02 5.16
CA LYS A 62 -6.48 0.66 6.01
C LYS A 62 -7.35 1.62 5.20
N ILE A 63 -6.75 2.41 4.31
CA ILE A 63 -7.46 3.35 3.43
C ILE A 63 -8.30 2.59 2.41
N LEU A 64 -7.80 1.50 1.83
CA LEU A 64 -8.57 0.62 0.94
C LEU A 64 -9.79 0.02 1.62
N ASN A 65 -9.66 -0.40 2.88
CA ASN A 65 -10.79 -0.92 3.64
C ASN A 65 -11.82 0.19 3.93
N ASN A 66 -11.37 1.42 4.23
CA ASN A 66 -12.26 2.56 4.41
C ASN A 66 -12.99 2.96 3.10
N ILE A 67 -12.29 2.95 1.96
CA ILE A 67 -12.91 3.20 0.65
C ILE A 67 -13.91 2.09 0.32
N LYS A 68 -13.60 0.83 0.64
CA LYS A 68 -14.53 -0.29 0.41
C LYS A 68 -15.79 -0.19 1.25
N SER A 69 -15.71 0.23 2.52
CA SER A 69 -16.91 0.45 3.33
C SER A 69 -17.74 1.60 2.77
N LEU A 70 -17.11 2.71 2.39
CA LEU A 70 -17.82 3.83 1.75
C LEU A 70 -18.47 3.44 0.41
N ILE A 71 -17.96 2.45 -0.31
CA ILE A 71 -18.49 1.98 -1.60
C ILE A 71 -19.55 0.86 -1.43
N ASN A 72 -19.76 0.34 -0.21
CA ASN A 72 -20.65 -0.79 0.04
C ASN A 72 -22.11 -0.45 -0.31
N LEU A 73 -22.61 -0.96 -1.43
CA LEU A 73 -23.95 -0.62 -1.95
C LEU A 73 -25.07 -1.06 -1.03
N TYR A 74 -24.87 -2.14 -0.26
CA TYR A 74 -25.88 -2.66 0.65
C TYR A 74 -26.14 -1.71 1.83
N GLU A 75 -25.18 -0.85 2.18
CA GLU A 75 -25.39 0.20 3.17
C GLU A 75 -26.12 1.40 2.57
N TRP A 76 -25.92 1.68 1.27
CA TRP A 76 -26.50 2.85 0.59
C TRP A 76 -27.98 2.70 0.25
N THR A 77 -28.47 1.47 0.12
CA THR A 77 -29.90 1.19 -0.15
C THR A 77 -30.81 1.67 0.97
N PHE A 78 -30.28 1.84 2.19
CA PHE A 78 -31.02 2.29 3.37
C PHE A 78 -30.80 3.77 3.71
N LEU A 79 -29.97 4.48 2.93
CA LEU A 79 -29.63 5.88 3.20
C LEU A 79 -30.59 6.83 2.49
N THR A 80 -30.91 7.93 3.15
CA THR A 80 -31.58 9.08 2.55
C THR A 80 -30.69 9.75 1.50
N ASN A 81 -31.27 10.54 0.60
CA ASN A 81 -30.50 11.23 -0.45
C ASN A 81 -29.42 12.16 0.10
N THR A 82 -29.66 12.83 1.24
CA THR A 82 -28.68 13.68 1.90
C THR A 82 -27.51 12.87 2.49
N GLU A 83 -27.79 11.70 3.06
CA GLU A 83 -26.78 10.80 3.58
C GLU A 83 -25.92 10.19 2.45
N LYS A 84 -26.55 9.77 1.34
CA LYS A 84 -25.83 9.30 0.14
C LYS A 84 -24.85 10.35 -0.38
N VAL A 85 -25.28 11.62 -0.46
CA VAL A 85 -24.42 12.74 -0.89
C VAL A 85 -23.24 12.95 0.06
N ASN A 86 -23.45 12.85 1.38
CA ASN A 86 -22.38 12.97 2.37
C ASN A 86 -21.36 11.81 2.27
N VAL A 87 -21.84 10.57 2.13
CA VAL A 87 -20.97 9.40 1.95
C VAL A 87 -20.17 9.53 0.65
N PHE A 88 -20.81 10.00 -0.42
CA PHE A 88 -20.13 10.25 -1.69
C PHE A 88 -19.07 11.37 -1.59
N ASN A 89 -19.37 12.48 -0.92
CA ASN A 89 -18.40 13.55 -0.68
C ASN A 89 -17.19 13.07 0.11
N ASN A 90 -17.42 12.25 1.15
CA ASN A 90 -16.36 11.64 1.94
C ASN A 90 -15.51 10.64 1.12
N LEU A 91 -16.15 9.90 0.22
CA LEU A 91 -15.48 8.99 -0.71
C LEU A 91 -14.56 9.75 -1.65
N ILE A 92 -15.05 10.79 -2.31
CA ILE A 92 -14.26 11.59 -3.25
C ILE A 92 -13.13 12.33 -2.53
N LYS A 93 -13.39 12.92 -1.34
CA LYS A 93 -12.35 13.55 -0.52
C LYS A 93 -11.25 12.57 -0.15
N SER A 94 -11.61 11.36 0.28
CA SER A 94 -10.66 10.30 0.61
C SER A 94 -9.81 9.87 -0.59
N ILE A 95 -10.39 9.85 -1.79
CA ILE A 95 -9.67 9.55 -3.03
C ILE A 95 -8.72 10.70 -3.43
N TYR A 96 -9.17 11.95 -3.30
CA TYR A 96 -8.40 13.15 -3.63
C TYR A 96 -7.18 13.32 -2.71
N GLU A 97 -7.36 13.13 -1.40
CA GLU A 97 -6.27 13.17 -0.42
C GLU A 97 -5.26 12.03 -0.62
N ASN A 98 -5.68 10.93 -1.25
CA ASN A 98 -4.87 9.74 -1.46
C ASN A 98 -4.68 9.42 -2.96
N LYS A 99 -4.45 10.43 -3.81
CA LYS A 99 -4.21 10.29 -5.27
C LYS A 99 -3.17 9.22 -5.64
N ILE A 100 -2.21 8.94 -4.76
CA ILE A 100 -1.20 7.87 -4.94
C ILE A 100 -1.86 6.49 -5.11
N LEU A 101 -3.00 6.24 -4.45
CA LEU A 101 -3.74 4.98 -4.51
C LEU A 101 -4.45 4.76 -5.86
N LEU A 102 -4.75 5.83 -6.60
CA LEU A 102 -5.30 5.75 -7.96
C LEU A 102 -4.28 5.28 -9.01
N LYS A 103 -3.00 5.14 -8.64
CA LYS A 103 -2.01 4.43 -9.48
C LYS A 103 -2.39 2.95 -9.65
N ASN A 104 -3.19 2.39 -8.74
CA ASN A 104 -3.74 1.05 -8.88
C ASN A 104 -4.89 1.04 -9.90
N LYS A 105 -4.62 0.48 -11.09
CA LYS A 105 -5.56 0.42 -12.23
C LYS A 105 -6.92 -0.19 -11.87
N LYS A 106 -6.95 -1.19 -10.97
CA LYS A 106 -8.20 -1.86 -10.58
C LYS A 106 -9.08 -0.96 -9.71
N LEU A 107 -8.48 -0.22 -8.78
CA LEU A 107 -9.19 0.72 -7.91
C LEU A 107 -9.74 1.89 -8.74
N LYS A 108 -8.92 2.46 -9.62
CA LYS A 108 -9.35 3.54 -10.53
C LYS A 108 -10.56 3.12 -11.36
N LYS A 109 -10.56 1.91 -11.93
CA LYS A 109 -11.69 1.40 -12.72
C LYS A 109 -12.97 1.30 -11.87
N VAL A 110 -12.91 0.63 -10.71
CA VAL A 110 -14.08 0.46 -9.83
C VAL A 110 -14.65 1.81 -9.38
N THR A 111 -13.80 2.78 -9.06
CA THR A 111 -14.23 4.13 -8.69
C THR A 111 -14.94 4.85 -9.84
N MET A 112 -14.37 4.80 -11.05
CA MET A 112 -14.95 5.48 -12.22
C MET A 112 -16.28 4.85 -12.66
N ASP A 113 -16.35 3.51 -12.69
CA ASP A 113 -17.58 2.78 -13.02
C ASP A 113 -18.71 3.14 -12.03
N LYS A 114 -18.37 3.34 -10.75
CA LYS A 114 -19.32 3.75 -9.71
C LYS A 114 -19.81 5.18 -9.87
N ILE A 115 -18.91 6.11 -10.18
CA ILE A 115 -19.24 7.51 -10.46
C ILE A 115 -20.18 7.58 -11.67
N GLN A 116 -19.92 6.77 -12.69
CA GLN A 116 -20.77 6.71 -13.89
C GLN A 116 -22.17 6.18 -13.55
N HIS A 117 -22.27 5.07 -12.80
CA HIS A 117 -23.57 4.54 -12.36
C HIS A 117 -24.39 5.54 -11.54
N LEU A 118 -23.74 6.35 -10.70
CA LEU A 118 -24.43 7.40 -9.94
C LEU A 118 -24.92 8.55 -10.82
N LYS A 119 -24.16 8.91 -11.87
CA LYS A 119 -24.61 9.89 -12.89
C LYS A 119 -25.80 9.37 -13.69
N ASP A 120 -25.76 8.11 -14.12
CA ASP A 120 -26.79 7.51 -14.97
C ASP A 120 -28.14 7.37 -14.25
N ASN A 121 -28.14 7.25 -12.92
CA ASN A 121 -29.34 7.19 -12.10
C ASN A 121 -29.93 8.56 -11.71
N ASN A 122 -29.44 9.67 -12.29
CA ASN A 122 -29.85 11.04 -11.94
C ASN A 122 -29.72 11.38 -10.43
N GLU A 123 -28.93 10.62 -9.67
CA GLU A 123 -28.58 10.97 -8.29
C GLU A 123 -27.54 12.11 -8.36
N PHE A 124 -28.04 13.35 -8.37
CA PHE A 124 -27.29 14.58 -8.61
C PHE A 124 -26.02 14.67 -7.76
N ILE A 125 -24.88 14.37 -8.39
CA ILE A 125 -23.55 14.65 -7.86
C ILE A 125 -23.39 16.17 -7.93
N GLY A 126 -23.51 16.82 -6.77
CA GLY A 126 -23.51 18.27 -6.65
C GLY A 126 -22.45 18.97 -7.52
N PHE A 127 -22.87 20.10 -8.08
CA PHE A 127 -22.13 21.07 -8.92
C PHE A 127 -20.61 21.19 -8.59
N TYR A 128 -20.27 21.06 -7.31
CA TYR A 128 -18.92 21.09 -6.73
C TYR A 128 -17.89 20.16 -7.40
N TRP A 129 -18.27 18.97 -7.87
CA TRP A 129 -17.29 18.01 -8.43
C TRP A 129 -17.16 18.05 -9.95
N SER A 130 -18.08 18.71 -10.66
CA SER A 130 -17.97 18.95 -12.10
C SER A 130 -16.74 19.80 -12.46
N GLN A 131 -16.32 20.67 -11.52
CA GLN A 131 -15.20 21.59 -11.70
C GLN A 131 -13.83 21.03 -11.26
N LEU A 132 -13.78 19.90 -10.55
CA LEU A 132 -12.54 19.34 -9.97
C LEU A 132 -11.97 18.14 -10.75
N ILE A 133 -12.65 17.69 -11.81
CA ILE A 133 -12.27 16.52 -12.63
C ILE A 133 -11.62 16.92 -13.98
N TYR A 134 -11.60 18.21 -14.33
CA TYR A 134 -10.75 18.76 -15.39
C TYR A 134 -9.40 19.23 -14.82
#